data_AF-A0A4V2ULU0-F1
#
_entry.id   AF-A0A4V2ULU0-F1
#
_cell.length_a   1.000
_cell.length_b   1.000
_cell.length_c   1.000
_cell.angle_alpha   90.00
_cell.angle_beta   90.00
_cell.angle_gamma   90.00
#
_symmetry.space_group_name_H-M   'P 1'
#
loop_
_entity.id
_entity.type
_entity.pdbx_description
1 polymer ?
#
loop_
_entity_poly.entity_id
_entity_poly.type
_entity_poly.pdbx_seq_one_letter_code
_entity_poly.pdbx_strand_id
1 'polypeptide(L)'
;MRLIPALTLAALAGCTSFPELDAAQTPGIENAPYPQFVPIETLLADDTPVSTTPEAMEEVAARVAALRARAARLSAGPVIDGATRARMARGVVEG
;
A
#
# COMPACT_ATOMS: atom_id res chain seq x y z
N MET A 1 21.87 -14.47 20.62
CA MET A 1 21.56 -13.42 21.61
C MET A 1 21.99 -12.00 21.24
N ARG A 2 22.81 -11.79 20.20
CA ARG A 2 23.26 -10.45 19.73
C ARG A 2 22.30 -9.74 18.75
N LEU A 3 21.27 -10.44 18.27
CA LEU A 3 20.31 -9.91 17.29
C LEU A 3 19.25 -9.00 17.93
N ILE A 4 18.93 -9.23 19.20
CA ILE A 4 17.93 -8.45 19.94
C ILE A 4 18.33 -6.98 20.08
N PRO A 5 19.55 -6.62 20.52
CA PRO A 5 19.94 -5.21 20.63
C PRO A 5 20.04 -4.51 19.26
N ALA A 6 20.41 -5.25 18.21
CA ALA A 6 20.48 -4.71 16.85
C ALA A 6 19.09 -4.37 16.30
N LEU A 7 18.09 -5.22 16.56
CA LEU A 7 16.70 -4.99 16.15
C LEU A 7 16.08 -3.80 16.89
N THR A 8 16.38 -3.64 18.17
CA THR A 8 15.90 -2.49 18.95
C THR A 8 16.54 -1.17 18.48
N LEU A 9 17.82 -1.14 18.13
CA LEU A 9 18.45 0.05 17.55
C LEU A 9 17.86 0.42 16.18
N ALA A 10 17.56 -0.58 15.34
CA ALA A 10 16.95 -0.36 14.04
C ALA A 10 15.51 0.20 14.15
N ALA A 11 14.74 -0.25 15.16
CA ALA A 11 13.39 0.25 15.40
C ALA A 11 13.37 1.72 15.85
N LEU A 12 14.41 2.20 16.55
CA LEU A 12 14.53 3.61 16.96
C LEU A 12 14.94 4.55 15.82
N ALA A 13 15.51 4.03 14.73
CA ALA A 13 15.91 4.84 13.58
C ALA A 13 14.72 5.36 12.74
N GLY A 14 13.49 4.90 13.00
CA GLY A 14 12.28 5.44 12.39
C GLY A 14 11.72 6.69 13.09
N CYS A 15 12.21 7.03 14.28
CA CYS A 15 11.83 8.25 15.01
C CYS A 15 12.68 9.47 14.55
N THR A 16 12.82 9.66 13.25
CA THR A 16 13.52 10.83 12.70
C THR A 16 12.64 12.07 12.83
N SER A 17 13.27 13.22 13.07
CA SER A 17 12.62 14.53 13.07
C SER A 17 11.82 14.73 11.78
N PHE A 18 10.62 15.32 11.91
CA PHE A 18 9.81 15.75 10.79
C PHE A 18 10.71 16.53 9.80
N PRO A 19 10.71 16.17 8.49
CA PRO A 19 11.57 16.80 7.52
C PRO A 19 11.27 18.30 7.46
N GLU A 20 12.26 19.07 7.00
CA GLU A 20 12.32 20.53 6.95
C GLU A 20 11.33 21.16 5.94
N LEU A 21 10.09 20.67 5.91
CA LEU A 21 8.97 21.22 5.14
C LEU A 21 8.63 22.65 5.58
N ASP A 22 8.97 23.03 6.82
CA ASP A 22 8.87 24.41 7.30
C ASP A 22 9.85 25.37 6.59
N ALA A 23 11.01 24.88 6.13
CA ALA A 23 11.95 25.70 5.37
C ALA A 23 11.60 25.79 3.87
N ALA A 24 10.66 24.97 3.40
CA ALA A 24 10.18 24.98 2.02
C ALA A 24 9.02 25.97 1.78
N GLN A 25 8.69 26.82 2.76
CA GLN A 25 7.78 27.93 2.52
C GLN A 25 8.47 28.94 1.60
N THR A 26 8.13 28.85 0.31
CA THR A 26 8.50 29.87 -0.67
C THR A 26 7.96 31.21 -0.16
N PRO A 27 8.80 32.25 0.03
CA PRO A 27 8.33 33.54 0.53
C PRO A 27 7.16 34.07 -0.31
N GLY A 28 6.07 34.46 0.33
CA GLY A 28 4.88 34.98 -0.33
C GLY A 28 3.74 33.96 -0.52
N ILE A 29 3.92 32.69 -0.17
CA ILE A 29 2.82 31.69 -0.17
C ILE A 29 1.75 32.03 0.86
N GLU A 30 2.11 32.65 1.98
CA GLU A 30 1.19 33.05 3.05
C GLU A 30 0.10 34.03 2.59
N ASN A 31 0.39 34.81 1.54
CA ASN A 31 -0.53 35.76 0.92
C ASN A 31 -0.85 35.40 -0.54
N ALA A 32 -0.40 34.24 -1.03
CA ALA A 32 -0.64 33.84 -2.40
C ALA A 32 -2.13 33.57 -2.62
N PRO A 33 -2.70 33.99 -3.76
CA PRO A 33 -4.05 33.60 -4.14
C PRO A 33 -4.16 32.08 -4.16
N TYR A 34 -5.27 31.59 -3.61
CA TYR A 34 -5.59 30.17 -3.69
C TYR A 34 -5.71 29.77 -5.18
N PRO A 35 -5.15 28.63 -5.61
CA PRO A 35 -5.18 28.22 -7.01
C PRO A 35 -6.63 28.02 -7.48
N GLN A 36 -6.86 28.32 -8.76
CA GLN A 36 -8.16 28.04 -9.35
C GLN A 36 -8.27 26.56 -9.68
N PHE A 37 -9.32 25.92 -9.18
CA PHE A 37 -9.63 24.55 -9.53
C PHE A 37 -10.28 24.51 -10.92
N VAL A 38 -9.84 23.57 -11.74
CA VAL A 38 -10.50 23.24 -13.01
C VAL A 38 -11.44 22.05 -12.81
N PRO A 39 -12.58 21.99 -13.52
CA PRO A 39 -13.47 20.83 -13.48
C PRO A 39 -12.74 19.55 -13.90
N ILE A 40 -13.11 18.41 -13.30
CA ILE A 40 -12.41 17.15 -13.58
C ILE A 40 -12.55 16.73 -15.05
N GLU A 41 -13.67 17.07 -15.67
CA GLU A 41 -13.97 16.81 -17.08
C GLU A 41 -12.95 17.47 -18.01
N THR A 42 -12.38 18.62 -17.64
CA THR A 42 -11.37 19.29 -18.45
C THR A 42 -10.03 18.56 -18.43
N LEU A 43 -9.73 17.87 -17.33
CA LEU A 43 -8.53 17.04 -17.19
C LEU A 43 -8.69 15.70 -17.90
N LEU A 44 -9.91 15.14 -17.92
CA LEU A 44 -10.21 13.89 -18.63
C LEU A 44 -10.33 14.08 -20.15
N ALA A 45 -10.67 15.28 -20.60
CA ALA A 45 -10.69 15.62 -22.03
C ALA A 45 -9.26 15.78 -22.62
N ASP A 46 -8.25 15.84 -21.75
CA ASP A 46 -6.86 15.81 -22.16
C ASP A 46 -6.49 14.38 -22.56
N ASP A 47 -6.40 14.16 -23.87
CA ASP A 47 -6.06 12.88 -24.48
C ASP A 47 -4.54 12.62 -24.49
N THR A 48 -3.78 13.43 -23.74
CA THR A 48 -2.35 13.20 -23.55
C THR A 48 -2.17 11.79 -22.98
N PRO A 49 -1.58 10.86 -23.75
CA PRO A 49 -1.44 9.49 -23.30
C PRO A 49 -0.58 9.50 -22.05
N VAL A 50 -1.12 8.94 -20.97
CA VAL A 50 -0.34 8.62 -19.78
C VAL A 50 0.76 7.65 -20.21
N SER A 51 1.95 8.20 -20.48
CA SER A 51 3.08 7.43 -20.98
C SER A 51 3.69 6.67 -19.81
N THR A 52 3.19 5.45 -19.61
CA THR A 52 3.93 4.41 -18.90
C THR A 52 4.98 3.86 -19.85
N THR A 53 6.20 3.63 -19.35
CA THR A 53 7.22 2.98 -20.18
C THR A 53 6.83 1.51 -20.42
N PRO A 54 7.23 0.90 -21.54
CA PRO A 54 6.98 -0.51 -21.80
C PRO A 54 7.46 -1.43 -20.67
N GLU A 55 8.59 -1.09 -20.05
CA GLU A 55 9.19 -1.85 -18.95
C GLU A 55 8.29 -1.83 -17.71
N ALA A 56 7.70 -0.68 -17.37
CA ALA A 56 6.78 -0.57 -16.24
C ALA A 56 5.50 -1.39 -16.48
N MET A 57 5.03 -1.47 -17.73
CA MET A 57 3.89 -2.33 -18.07
C MET A 57 4.21 -3.82 -17.91
N GLU A 58 5.41 -4.24 -18.32
CA GLU A 58 5.87 -5.63 -18.17
C GLU A 58 6.02 -6.02 -16.69
N GLU A 59 6.56 -5.14 -15.84
CA GLU A 59 6.68 -5.38 -14.41
C GLU A 59 5.29 -5.60 -13.76
N VAL A 60 4.32 -4.74 -14.09
CA VAL A 60 2.95 -4.87 -13.60
C VAL A 60 2.33 -6.19 -14.08
N ALA A 61 2.51 -6.55 -15.36
CA ALA A 61 2.00 -7.80 -15.91
C ALA A 61 2.59 -9.03 -15.21
N ALA A 62 3.91 -9.04 -14.97
CA ALA A 62 4.59 -10.12 -14.23
C ALA A 62 4.06 -10.25 -12.80
N ARG A 63 3.87 -9.12 -12.11
CA ARG A 63 3.30 -9.10 -10.76
C ARG A 63 1.87 -9.63 -10.73
N VAL A 64 1.03 -9.23 -11.68
CA VAL A 64 -0.34 -9.74 -11.82
C VAL A 64 -0.33 -11.26 -12.02
N ALA A 65 0.53 -11.79 -12.87
CA ALA A 65 0.66 -13.23 -13.09
C ALA A 65 1.06 -13.97 -11.80
N ALA A 66 2.04 -13.45 -11.06
CA ALA A 66 2.48 -14.03 -9.79
C ALA A 66 1.37 -14.02 -8.73
N LEU A 67 0.59 -12.93 -8.63
CA LEU A 67 -0.54 -12.83 -7.71
C LEU A 67 -1.65 -13.81 -8.07
N ARG A 68 -1.99 -13.96 -9.35
CA ARG A 68 -2.98 -14.96 -9.80
C ARG A 68 -2.54 -16.38 -9.51
N ALA A 69 -1.27 -16.71 -9.75
CA ALA A 69 -0.71 -18.02 -9.41
C ALA A 69 -0.76 -18.28 -7.90
N ARG A 70 -0.47 -17.27 -7.07
CA ARG A 70 -0.60 -17.38 -5.61
C ARG A 70 -2.05 -17.58 -5.19
N ALA A 71 -2.98 -16.83 -5.75
CA ALA A 71 -4.40 -16.95 -5.46
C ALA A 71 -4.91 -18.36 -5.80
N ALA A 72 -4.55 -18.89 -6.97
CA ALA A 72 -4.91 -20.25 -7.37
C ALA A 72 -4.41 -21.31 -6.38
N ARG A 73 -3.19 -21.17 -5.87
CA ARG A 73 -2.65 -22.06 -4.82
C ARG A 73 -3.41 -21.94 -3.50
N LEU A 74 -3.78 -20.72 -3.10
CA LEU A 74 -4.54 -20.48 -1.88
C LEU A 74 -5.98 -21.01 -1.97
N SER A 75 -6.59 -20.94 -3.16
CA SER A 75 -7.95 -21.42 -3.41
C SER A 75 -8.03 -22.92 -3.71
N ALA A 76 -6.91 -23.61 -3.90
CA ALA A 76 -6.89 -25.03 -4.24
C ALA A 76 -7.33 -25.94 -3.08
N GLY A 77 -7.24 -25.45 -1.85
CA GLY A 77 -7.63 -26.18 -0.65
C GLY A 77 -8.81 -25.52 0.08
N PRO A 78 -9.47 -26.26 0.98
CA PRO A 78 -10.46 -25.67 1.87
C PRO A 78 -9.80 -24.61 2.77
N VAL A 79 -10.32 -23.38 2.73
CA VAL A 79 -9.85 -22.25 3.56
C VAL A 79 -9.98 -22.56 5.06
N ILE A 80 -10.99 -23.35 5.42
CA ILE A 80 -11.21 -23.88 6.77
C ILE A 80 -11.16 -25.40 6.66
N ASP A 81 -10.15 -26.00 7.27
CA ASP A 81 -10.01 -27.46 7.32
C ASP A 81 -11.18 -28.12 8.07
N GLY A 82 -11.37 -29.43 7.85
CA GLY A 82 -12.50 -30.16 8.40
C GLY A 82 -12.56 -30.16 9.93
N ALA A 83 -11.42 -30.23 10.61
CA ALA A 83 -11.35 -30.23 12.07
C ALA A 83 -11.72 -28.85 12.63
N THR A 84 -11.22 -27.78 12.01
CA THR A 84 -11.58 -26.40 12.36
C THR A 84 -13.06 -26.13 12.11
N ARG A 85 -13.62 -26.59 10.98
CA ARG A 85 -15.06 -26.48 10.70
C ARG A 85 -15.90 -27.20 11.74
N ALA A 86 -15.50 -28.41 12.12
CA ALA A 86 -16.19 -29.18 13.16
C ALA A 86 -16.12 -28.49 14.53
N ARG A 87 -14.99 -27.85 14.87
CA ARG A 87 -14.87 -27.02 16.09
C ARG A 87 -15.85 -25.84 16.07
N MET A 88 -15.91 -25.11 14.95
CA MET A 88 -16.83 -23.99 14.80
C MET A 88 -18.29 -24.42 14.93
N ALA A 89 -18.66 -25.56 14.33
CA ALA A 89 -20.02 -26.12 14.40
C ALA A 89 -20.42 -26.55 15.82
N ARG A 90 -19.46 -26.96 16.66
CA ARG A 90 -19.72 -27.31 18.07
C ARG A 90 -20.00 -26.09 18.95
N GLY A 91 -19.60 -24.88 18.53
CA GLY A 91 -19.70 -23.67 19.34
C GLY A 91 -18.75 -23.68 20.56
N VAL A 92 -18.73 -22.56 21.29
CA VAL A 92 -18.06 -22.47 22.60
C VAL A 92 -19.16 -22.60 23.65
N VAL A 93 -19.04 -23.59 24.53
CA VAL A 93 -19.93 -23.73 25.69
C VAL A 93 -19.29 -22.92 26.81
N GLU A 94 -19.91 -21.80 27.20
CA GLU A 94 -19.56 -21.16 28.47
C GLU A 94 -20.02 -22.11 29.60
N GLY A 95 -19.08 -22.45 30.48
CA GLY A 95 -19.32 -23.29 31.66
C GLY A 95 -19.63 -22.44 32.89
#